data_AF-A0A928SI85-F1
#
_entry.id   AF-A0A928SI85-F1
#
_cell.length_a   1.000
_cell.length_b   1.000
_cell.length_c   1.000
_cell.angle_alpha   90.00
_cell.angle_beta   90.00
_cell.angle_gamma   90.00
#
_symmetry.space_group_name_H-M   'P 1'
#
loop_
_entity.id
_entity.type
_entity.pdbx_description
1 polymer ?
#
loop_
_entity_poly.entity_id
_entity_poly.type
_entity_poly.pdbx_seq_one_letter_code
_entity_poly.pdbx_strand_id
1 'polypeptide(L)'
;MSSDTGFPGMNGPIALVQKILAPVENTTSQAAQSELTLADLGYQDRVVRGRAQRTVNYDFTLPLNWQLTDMAAIDLYFSHSRLIDAQNSSLTVLLNRQPTSSSLLDDQTADNGHIRINLAKANIQPGSNRLSVQTNLARTDQCIATNADQGWLVISANSRISLAHTEITGLNFDLDYFPNPFSTDPTLSNLLFVLPDAPDVTEWGQALRLVASLGSATSGKMLSPVATLGESPPAQEWARYHIIALGRPSRNPLLQEVNAALPQPFLPGADEIEQRLDNVIFRLPPGLSLGYLQLIPSPWNPERAFLAITGTTDEGATQANTVLIERPWTLKGNLALIRGENVKTLDTRSLTCFRRRPLL
;
A
#
# COMPACT_ATOMS: atom_id res chain seq x y z
N MET A 1 -1.18 6.22 28.57
CA MET A 1 -1.49 7.12 27.45
C MET A 1 -0.26 7.98 27.25
N SER A 2 0.60 7.64 26.29
CA SER A 2 1.81 8.41 26.00
C SER A 2 1.44 9.50 25.01
N SER A 3 1.61 10.75 25.42
CA SER A 3 1.37 11.97 24.66
C SER A 3 2.66 12.52 24.05
N ASP A 4 3.56 11.66 23.57
CA ASP A 4 4.77 12.08 22.85
C ASP A 4 4.49 12.15 21.33
N THR A 5 3.48 12.92 20.93
CA THR A 5 3.23 13.23 19.49
C THR A 5 4.04 14.43 19.00
N GLY A 6 5.01 14.91 19.77
CA GLY A 6 5.88 16.00 19.37
C GLY A 6 6.98 15.52 18.44
N PHE A 7 7.00 16.01 17.20
CA PHE A 7 8.22 15.96 16.39
C PHE A 7 9.36 16.59 17.21
N PRO A 8 10.51 15.91 17.36
CA PRO A 8 11.62 16.43 18.15
C PRO A 8 12.01 17.84 17.68
N GLY A 9 11.98 18.80 18.60
CA GLY A 9 12.37 20.20 18.33
C GLY A 9 11.25 21.14 17.91
N MET A 10 10.00 20.68 17.77
CA MET A 10 8.85 21.57 17.52
C MET A 10 8.14 21.92 18.84
N ASN A 11 8.56 23.01 19.49
CA ASN A 11 7.93 23.57 20.69
C ASN A 11 7.49 25.02 20.46
N GLY A 12 6.25 25.35 20.83
CA GLY A 12 5.68 26.70 20.68
C GLY A 12 5.04 26.96 19.30
N PRO A 13 4.54 28.20 19.05
CA PRO A 13 3.78 28.52 17.85
C PRO A 13 4.65 28.77 16.60
N ILE A 14 5.97 28.75 16.71
CA ILE A 14 6.90 29.12 15.65
C ILE A 14 8.00 28.06 15.56
N ALA A 15 8.27 27.58 14.35
CA ALA A 15 9.44 26.75 14.02
C ALA A 15 10.24 27.43 12.91
N LEU A 16 11.56 27.48 13.06
CA LEU A 16 12.49 27.99 12.04
C LEU A 16 13.13 26.81 11.30
N VAL A 17 12.86 26.68 10.00
CA VAL A 17 13.49 25.65 9.16
C VAL A 17 14.75 26.25 8.53
N GLN A 18 15.92 25.97 9.11
CA GLN A 18 17.19 26.52 8.62
C GLN A 18 17.75 25.78 7.40
N LYS A 19 17.54 24.46 7.34
CA LYS A 19 18.03 23.60 6.27
C LYS A 19 17.11 22.42 6.09
N ILE A 20 16.75 22.14 4.84
CA ILE A 20 16.16 20.86 4.45
C ILE A 20 17.33 19.93 4.16
N LEU A 21 17.46 18.85 4.92
CA LEU A 21 18.43 17.81 4.58
C LEU A 21 17.95 17.14 3.29
N ALA A 22 18.86 16.86 2.36
CA ALA A 22 18.55 15.94 1.28
C ALA A 22 18.42 14.54 1.89
N PRO A 23 17.52 13.68 1.37
CA PRO A 23 17.53 12.27 1.73
C PRO A 23 18.94 11.74 1.61
N VAL A 24 19.34 10.93 2.59
CA VAL A 24 20.46 10.04 2.33
C VAL A 24 19.96 9.13 1.20
N GLU A 25 20.48 9.32 -0.01
CA GLU A 25 20.30 8.39 -1.11
C GLU A 25 20.85 7.04 -0.63
N ASN A 26 19.98 6.19 -0.09
CA ASN A 26 20.30 4.78 0.02
C ASN A 26 20.15 4.23 -1.39
N THR A 27 21.16 4.48 -2.24
CA THR A 27 21.24 4.11 -3.67
C THR A 27 21.28 2.61 -3.91
N THR A 28 21.08 1.77 -2.91
CA THR A 28 20.84 0.35 -3.12
C THR A 28 19.35 0.10 -3.15
N SER A 29 18.74 0.36 -4.31
CA SER A 29 17.67 -0.52 -4.79
C SER A 29 18.30 -1.89 -4.96
N GLN A 30 18.44 -2.63 -3.86
CA GLN A 30 18.82 -4.03 -3.92
C GLN A 30 17.72 -4.71 -4.73
N ALA A 31 18.11 -5.37 -5.82
CA ALA A 31 17.19 -6.17 -6.61
C ALA A 31 16.37 -7.04 -5.65
N ALA A 32 15.04 -6.99 -5.78
CA ALA A 32 14.16 -7.72 -4.90
C ALA A 32 14.57 -9.19 -4.89
N GLN A 33 14.97 -9.69 -3.72
CA GLN A 33 15.45 -11.06 -3.58
C GLN A 33 14.25 -11.99 -3.51
N SER A 34 14.28 -13.07 -4.29
CA SER A 34 13.23 -14.09 -4.27
C SER A 34 13.34 -15.01 -3.06
N GLU A 35 14.50 -15.03 -2.39
CA GLU A 35 14.78 -15.84 -1.21
C GLU A 35 15.32 -14.91 -0.13
N LEU A 36 14.59 -14.82 0.98
CA LEU A 36 14.88 -13.91 2.09
C LEU A 36 14.76 -14.67 3.40
N THR A 37 15.54 -14.28 4.40
CA THR A 37 15.30 -14.64 5.79
C THR A 37 14.64 -13.46 6.53
N LEU A 38 14.06 -13.71 7.70
CA LEU A 38 13.61 -12.61 8.57
C LEU A 38 14.80 -11.72 8.98
N ALA A 39 16.02 -12.28 9.09
CA ALA A 39 17.24 -11.53 9.34
C ALA A 39 17.58 -10.56 8.18
N ASP A 40 17.39 -10.98 6.93
CA ASP A 40 17.61 -10.12 5.74
C ASP A 40 16.64 -8.94 5.72
N LEU A 41 15.43 -9.11 6.29
CA LEU A 41 14.46 -8.04 6.51
C LEU A 41 14.75 -7.17 7.75
N GLY A 42 15.88 -7.40 8.43
CA GLY A 42 16.31 -6.64 9.60
C GLY A 42 15.70 -7.08 10.94
N TYR A 43 15.02 -8.24 10.97
CA TYR A 43 14.50 -8.80 12.21
C TYR A 43 15.57 -9.64 12.94
N GLN A 44 15.43 -9.75 14.25
CA GLN A 44 16.23 -10.63 15.10
C GLN A 44 15.32 -11.72 15.67
N ASP A 45 15.93 -12.75 16.26
CA ASP A 45 15.20 -13.79 16.99
C ASP A 45 14.21 -13.15 17.97
N ARG A 46 12.96 -13.60 17.92
CA ARG A 46 11.90 -13.07 18.77
C ARG A 46 11.57 -14.07 19.86
N VAL A 47 11.90 -13.69 21.09
CA VAL A 47 11.52 -14.43 22.29
C VAL A 47 10.17 -13.93 22.78
N VAL A 48 9.19 -14.83 22.80
CA VAL A 48 7.88 -14.62 23.41
C VAL A 48 7.89 -15.31 24.77
N ARG A 49 7.53 -14.58 25.83
CA ARG A 49 7.43 -15.11 27.20
C ARG A 49 6.09 -14.78 27.82
N GLY A 50 5.74 -15.55 28.86
CA GLY A 50 4.64 -15.24 29.75
C GLY A 50 3.31 -15.85 29.32
N ARG A 51 2.24 -15.35 29.95
CA ARG A 51 0.88 -15.90 29.82
C ARG A 51 0.10 -15.14 28.75
N ALA A 52 -0.89 -15.83 28.17
CA ALA A 52 -1.86 -15.32 27.19
C ALA A 52 -1.35 -15.19 25.75
N GLN A 53 -2.31 -14.95 24.87
CA GLN A 53 -2.08 -14.80 23.44
C GLN A 53 -1.15 -13.61 23.16
N ARG A 54 -0.08 -13.86 22.41
CA ARG A 54 0.85 -12.83 21.92
C ARG A 54 0.91 -12.87 20.42
N THR A 55 1.12 -11.72 19.81
CA THR A 55 1.26 -11.59 18.36
C THR A 55 2.61 -10.95 18.05
N VAL A 56 3.39 -11.62 17.20
CA VAL A 56 4.63 -11.07 16.63
C VAL A 56 4.38 -10.82 15.15
N ASN A 57 4.73 -9.63 14.67
CA ASN A 57 4.48 -9.22 13.29
C ASN A 57 5.79 -9.05 12.53
N TYR A 58 5.80 -9.52 11.29
CA TYR A 58 6.87 -9.34 10.30
C TYR A 58 6.25 -8.79 9.03
N ASP A 59 6.79 -7.68 8.54
CA ASP A 59 6.35 -7.01 7.33
C ASP A 59 7.34 -7.29 6.20
N PHE A 60 6.83 -7.59 5.01
CA PHE A 60 7.62 -7.81 3.80
C PHE A 60 6.90 -7.25 2.58
N THR A 61 7.66 -6.91 1.53
CA THR A 61 7.12 -6.26 0.33
C THR A 61 7.23 -7.18 -0.87
N LEU A 62 6.13 -7.34 -1.60
CA LEU A 62 6.09 -8.02 -2.88
C LEU A 62 6.15 -6.98 -4.02
N PRO A 63 7.12 -7.05 -4.94
CA PRO A 63 7.14 -6.20 -6.12
C PRO A 63 5.84 -6.31 -6.94
N LEU A 64 5.44 -5.22 -7.58
CA LEU A 64 4.14 -5.14 -8.25
C LEU A 64 4.07 -5.97 -9.53
N ASN A 65 5.22 -6.21 -10.16
CA ASN A 65 5.35 -7.05 -11.35
C ASN A 65 5.51 -8.53 -10.99
N TRP A 66 5.51 -8.91 -9.70
CA TRP A 66 5.65 -10.30 -9.31
C TRP A 66 4.29 -10.97 -9.17
N GLN A 67 4.13 -12.07 -9.89
CA GLN A 67 3.04 -13.01 -9.67
C GLN A 67 3.61 -14.27 -9.01
N LEU A 68 3.26 -14.50 -7.75
CA LEU A 68 3.71 -15.70 -7.03
C LEU A 68 3.20 -16.97 -7.71
N THR A 69 4.08 -17.96 -7.76
CA THR A 69 3.80 -19.35 -8.16
C THR A 69 3.41 -20.18 -6.94
N ASP A 70 2.85 -21.37 -7.16
CA ASP A 70 2.45 -22.26 -6.07
C ASP A 70 3.66 -22.81 -5.26
N MET A 71 4.89 -22.57 -5.72
CA MET A 71 6.11 -22.90 -5.00
C MET A 71 6.48 -21.87 -3.93
N ALA A 72 5.87 -20.67 -3.96
CA ALA A 72 6.14 -19.62 -2.99
C ALA A 72 5.65 -20.05 -1.61
N ALA A 73 6.52 -19.94 -0.61
CA ALA A 73 6.25 -20.41 0.73
C ALA A 73 7.05 -19.66 1.79
N ILE A 74 6.58 -19.73 3.02
CA ILE A 74 7.31 -19.32 4.20
C ILE A 74 7.63 -20.58 5.01
N ASP A 75 8.91 -20.79 5.32
CA ASP A 75 9.37 -21.79 6.27
C ASP A 75 9.67 -21.10 7.59
N LEU A 76 8.75 -21.25 8.55
CA LEU A 76 8.88 -20.65 9.88
C LEU A 76 9.53 -21.67 10.83
N TYR A 77 10.68 -21.29 11.40
CA TYR A 77 11.40 -22.09 12.38
C TYR A 77 11.21 -21.50 13.78
N PHE A 78 10.89 -22.37 14.73
CA PHE A 78 10.66 -21.98 16.11
C PHE A 78 11.10 -23.07 17.08
N SER A 79 11.30 -22.69 18.33
CA SER A 79 11.50 -23.60 19.45
C SER A 79 10.73 -23.09 20.66
N HIS A 80 10.39 -23.96 21.60
CA HIS A 80 9.63 -23.58 22.78
C HIS A 80 9.99 -24.43 23.98
N SER A 81 9.57 -23.95 25.15
CA SER A 81 9.72 -24.68 26.40
C SER A 81 8.95 -26.00 26.38
N ARG A 82 9.59 -27.07 26.86
CA ARG A 82 8.94 -28.37 27.15
C ARG A 82 8.08 -28.35 28.42
N LEU A 83 8.08 -27.24 29.17
CA LEU A 83 7.34 -27.09 30.43
C LEU A 83 5.93 -26.50 30.24
N ILE A 84 5.49 -26.34 28.99
CA ILE A 84 4.15 -25.86 28.65
C ILE A 84 3.14 -27.01 28.60
N ASP A 85 1.86 -26.68 28.69
CA ASP A 85 0.79 -27.65 28.44
C ASP A 85 0.60 -27.83 26.95
N ALA A 86 1.13 -28.92 26.40
CA ALA A 86 1.08 -29.23 24.97
C ALA A 86 -0.34 -29.35 24.41
N GLN A 87 -1.35 -29.71 25.23
CA GLN A 87 -2.72 -29.85 24.75
C GLN A 87 -3.43 -28.50 24.55
N ASN A 88 -2.96 -27.46 25.24
CA ASN A 88 -3.56 -26.14 25.24
C ASN A 88 -2.62 -25.05 24.69
N SER A 89 -1.42 -25.43 24.23
CA SER A 89 -0.43 -24.51 23.66
C SER A 89 -0.34 -24.67 22.16
N SER A 90 -0.37 -23.54 21.45
CA SER A 90 -0.38 -23.52 19.99
C SER A 90 0.28 -22.28 19.43
N LEU A 91 0.70 -22.42 18.17
CA LEU A 91 1.15 -21.34 17.31
C LEU A 91 0.24 -21.31 16.08
N THR A 92 -0.31 -20.13 15.77
CA THR A 92 -1.15 -19.88 14.60
C THR A 92 -0.49 -18.81 13.74
N VAL A 93 -0.37 -19.08 12.45
CA VAL A 93 0.20 -18.17 11.46
C VAL A 93 -0.92 -17.50 10.67
N LEU A 94 -0.89 -16.17 10.63
CA LEU A 94 -1.80 -15.36 9.84
C LEU A 94 -1.03 -14.61 8.77
N LEU A 95 -1.55 -14.61 7.55
CA LEU A 95 -1.10 -13.76 6.46
C LEU A 95 -2.16 -12.71 6.20
N ASN A 96 -1.79 -11.44 6.25
CA ASN A 96 -2.70 -10.31 6.05
C ASN A 96 -4.00 -10.44 6.87
N ARG A 97 -3.86 -10.84 8.15
CA ARG A 97 -4.93 -11.07 9.15
C ARG A 97 -5.79 -12.32 8.91
N GLN A 98 -5.54 -13.10 7.86
CA GLN A 98 -6.22 -14.36 7.60
C GLN A 98 -5.40 -15.53 8.18
N PRO A 99 -5.98 -16.37 9.06
CA PRO A 99 -5.32 -17.60 9.51
C PRO A 99 -5.04 -18.54 8.34
N THR A 100 -3.82 -19.07 8.29
CA THR A 100 -3.35 -19.92 7.18
C THR A 100 -2.83 -21.27 7.61
N SER A 101 -2.20 -21.34 8.79
CA SER A 101 -1.67 -22.58 9.34
C SER A 101 -1.56 -22.51 10.85
N SER A 102 -1.50 -23.66 11.51
CA SER A 102 -1.32 -23.77 12.95
C SER A 102 -0.57 -25.03 13.32
N SER A 103 0.19 -24.98 14.42
CA SER A 103 0.90 -26.11 14.99
C SER A 103 0.68 -26.16 16.50
N LEU A 104 0.51 -27.36 17.06
CA LEU A 104 0.57 -27.57 18.49
C LEU A 104 2.02 -27.40 18.96
N LEU A 105 2.20 -26.91 20.19
CA LEU A 105 3.51 -26.78 20.81
C LEU A 105 3.74 -27.97 21.74
N ASP A 106 4.19 -29.07 21.15
CA ASP A 106 4.37 -30.38 21.77
C ASP A 106 5.83 -30.84 21.80
N ASP A 107 6.09 -32.06 22.30
CA ASP A 107 7.45 -32.58 22.38
C ASP A 107 8.15 -32.75 21.02
N GLN A 108 7.39 -32.87 19.92
CA GLN A 108 7.96 -33.01 18.58
C GLN A 108 8.50 -31.68 18.04
N THR A 109 7.89 -30.57 18.48
CA THR A 109 8.18 -29.21 18.00
C THR A 109 9.00 -28.37 18.98
N ALA A 110 9.30 -28.91 20.17
CA ALA A 110 10.00 -28.19 21.24
C ALA A 110 11.36 -27.62 20.83
N ASP A 111 12.24 -28.42 20.23
CA ASP A 111 13.61 -27.98 19.93
C ASP A 111 13.79 -27.48 18.49
N ASN A 112 13.04 -28.05 17.54
CA ASN A 112 13.19 -27.80 16.10
C ASN A 112 11.83 -27.68 15.38
N GLY A 113 10.90 -26.94 15.98
CA GLY A 113 9.60 -26.67 15.38
C GLY A 113 9.74 -26.03 14.00
N HIS A 114 9.00 -26.57 13.03
CA HIS A 114 8.97 -26.08 11.65
C HIS A 114 7.54 -26.14 11.14
N ILE A 115 7.11 -25.06 10.51
CA ILE A 115 5.84 -25.02 9.79
C ILE A 115 6.07 -24.34 8.44
N ARG A 116 5.62 -25.00 7.37
CA ARG A 116 5.63 -24.45 6.01
C ARG A 116 4.26 -23.87 5.69
N ILE A 117 4.23 -22.63 5.24
CA ILE A 117 3.03 -21.90 4.84
C ILE A 117 3.11 -21.60 3.35
N ASN A 118 2.21 -22.16 2.55
CA ASN A 118 2.13 -21.84 1.14
C ASN A 118 1.53 -20.45 0.93
N LEU A 119 2.20 -19.63 0.11
CA LEU A 119 1.77 -18.27 -0.21
C LEU A 119 0.74 -18.28 -1.34
N ALA A 120 -0.46 -18.79 -1.04
CA ALA A 120 -1.57 -18.79 -1.99
C ALA A 120 -1.97 -17.36 -2.38
N LYS A 121 -2.32 -17.16 -3.67
CA LYS A 121 -2.72 -15.85 -4.23
C LYS A 121 -3.84 -15.14 -3.47
N ALA A 122 -4.72 -15.88 -2.78
CA ALA A 122 -5.83 -15.32 -2.02
C ALA A 122 -5.38 -14.57 -0.74
N ASN A 123 -4.19 -14.87 -0.21
CA ASN A 123 -3.74 -14.38 1.10
C ASN A 123 -2.61 -13.35 1.00
N ILE A 124 -2.16 -13.03 -0.21
CA ILE A 124 -1.04 -12.13 -0.50
C ILE A 124 -1.50 -11.06 -1.49
N GLN A 125 -0.95 -9.86 -1.36
CA GLN A 125 -1.22 -8.72 -2.23
C GLN A 125 0.09 -8.12 -2.76
N PRO A 126 0.08 -7.46 -3.94
CA PRO A 126 1.20 -6.63 -4.36
C PRO A 126 1.51 -5.54 -3.33
N GLY A 127 2.79 -5.19 -3.15
CA GLY A 127 3.24 -4.24 -2.15
C GLY A 127 3.36 -4.87 -0.76
N SER A 128 2.91 -4.14 0.27
CA SER A 128 3.12 -4.53 1.68
C SER A 128 2.24 -5.71 2.11
N ASN A 129 2.88 -6.71 2.72
CA ASN A 129 2.25 -7.88 3.32
C ASN A 129 2.73 -8.07 4.76
N ARG A 130 1.86 -8.64 5.61
CA ARG A 130 2.17 -8.91 7.00
C ARG A 130 2.00 -10.38 7.35
N LEU A 131 3.09 -10.99 7.84
CA LEU A 131 3.09 -12.27 8.53
C LEU A 131 2.91 -12.01 10.03
N SER A 132 1.85 -12.56 10.63
CA SER A 132 1.61 -12.49 12.07
C SER A 132 1.69 -13.89 12.67
N VAL A 133 2.52 -14.06 13.69
CA VAL A 133 2.62 -15.30 14.46
C VAL A 133 1.90 -15.08 15.79
N GLN A 134 0.75 -15.71 15.95
CA GLN A 134 -0.03 -15.70 17.18
C GLN A 134 0.30 -16.94 18.01
N THR A 135 0.73 -16.74 19.24
CA THR A 135 1.11 -17.84 20.14
C THR A 135 0.21 -17.86 21.35
N ASN A 136 -0.26 -19.04 21.74
CA ASN A 136 -0.90 -19.28 23.02
C ASN A 136 -0.02 -20.23 23.83
N LEU A 137 0.51 -19.77 24.96
CA LEU A 137 1.33 -20.58 25.86
C LEU A 137 0.53 -20.91 27.12
N ALA A 138 0.03 -22.15 27.20
CA ALA A 138 -0.66 -22.67 28.37
C ALA A 138 0.31 -23.40 29.30
N ARG A 139 -0.07 -23.58 30.57
CA ARG A 139 0.76 -24.24 31.59
C ARG A 139 0.12 -25.52 32.07
N THR A 140 0.94 -26.52 32.33
CA THR A 140 0.52 -27.84 32.82
C THR A 140 -0.07 -27.77 34.24
N ASP A 141 0.34 -26.77 35.03
CA ASP A 141 -0.19 -26.51 36.37
C ASP A 141 -0.63 -25.05 36.53
N GLN A 142 -1.95 -24.85 36.58
CA GLN A 142 -2.57 -23.53 36.74
C GLN A 142 -2.56 -23.03 38.20
N CYS A 143 -2.31 -23.91 39.17
CA CYS A 143 -2.46 -23.65 40.61
C CYS A 143 -1.14 -23.23 41.30
N ILE A 144 0.01 -23.48 40.68
CA ILE A 144 1.31 -23.05 41.23
C ILE A 144 1.74 -21.72 40.61
N ALA A 145 2.00 -20.73 41.46
CA ALA A 145 2.63 -19.46 41.11
C ALA A 145 4.13 -19.64 40.79
N THR A 146 4.50 -20.45 39.79
CA THR A 146 5.87 -20.41 39.26
C THR A 146 6.05 -19.22 38.33
N ASN A 147 7.31 -18.78 38.24
CA ASN A 147 7.76 -17.68 37.39
C ASN A 147 7.22 -17.83 35.96
N ALA A 148 6.58 -16.77 35.45
CA ALA A 148 6.04 -16.72 34.10
C ALA A 148 7.10 -16.96 32.99
N ASP A 149 8.38 -16.93 33.36
CA ASP A 149 9.54 -17.17 32.49
C ASP A 149 9.74 -18.63 32.06
N GLN A 150 9.03 -19.60 32.67
CA GLN A 150 9.14 -21.02 32.29
C GLN A 150 8.45 -21.34 30.95
N GLY A 151 7.46 -20.55 30.56
CA GLY A 151 6.82 -20.62 29.25
C GLY A 151 7.49 -19.64 28.28
N TRP A 152 8.22 -20.17 27.31
CA TRP A 152 8.87 -19.38 26.29
C TRP A 152 8.71 -20.03 24.91
N LEU A 153 8.72 -19.20 23.88
CA LEU A 153 8.82 -19.59 22.49
C LEU A 153 9.81 -18.63 21.80
N VAL A 154 10.70 -19.16 20.97
CA VAL A 154 11.61 -18.39 20.14
C VAL A 154 11.22 -18.59 18.68
N ILE A 155 10.96 -17.50 17.97
CA ILE A 155 10.83 -17.49 16.51
C ILE A 155 12.20 -17.12 15.95
N SER A 156 12.79 -17.99 15.12
CA SER A 156 14.12 -17.76 14.58
C SER A 156 14.10 -16.76 13.43
N ALA A 157 15.04 -15.83 13.44
CA ALA A 157 15.30 -14.91 12.33
C ALA A 157 15.78 -15.63 11.06
N ASN A 158 16.21 -16.89 11.17
CA ASN A 158 16.57 -17.75 10.03
C ASN A 158 15.34 -18.36 9.32
N SER A 159 14.12 -18.07 9.78
CA SER A 159 12.89 -18.38 9.05
C SER A 159 12.95 -17.76 7.65
N ARG A 160 12.54 -18.55 6.66
CA ARG A 160 12.74 -18.24 5.23
C ARG A 160 11.44 -17.84 4.57
N ILE A 161 11.53 -16.89 3.65
CA ILE A 161 10.48 -16.43 2.77
C ILE A 161 10.97 -16.69 1.34
N SER A 162 10.39 -17.70 0.70
CA SER A 162 10.60 -18.03 -0.70
C SER A 162 9.47 -17.43 -1.52
N LEU A 163 9.78 -16.39 -2.26
CA LEU A 163 8.86 -15.64 -3.13
C LEU A 163 8.98 -16.15 -4.57
N ALA A 164 8.92 -17.47 -4.80
CA ALA A 164 8.98 -18.05 -6.14
C ALA A 164 7.90 -17.44 -7.04
N HIS A 165 8.31 -16.73 -8.10
CA HIS A 165 7.42 -15.89 -8.89
C HIS A 165 7.70 -15.98 -10.40
N THR A 166 6.73 -15.53 -11.17
CA THR A 166 6.91 -15.08 -12.55
C THR A 166 6.75 -13.57 -12.60
N GLU A 167 7.51 -12.90 -13.47
CA GLU A 167 7.28 -11.49 -13.72
C GLU A 167 6.16 -11.31 -14.76
N ILE A 168 5.20 -10.46 -14.45
CA ILE A 168 4.12 -10.08 -15.37
C ILE A 168 4.46 -8.76 -16.05
N THR A 169 4.32 -8.75 -17.37
CA THR A 169 4.44 -7.53 -18.19
C THR A 169 3.11 -6.79 -18.19
N GLY A 170 3.13 -5.48 -17.89
CA GLY A 170 1.94 -4.66 -17.78
C GLY A 170 1.34 -4.73 -16.38
N LEU A 171 1.73 -3.77 -15.53
CA LEU A 171 1.26 -3.67 -14.16
C LEU A 171 -0.26 -3.44 -14.13
N ASN A 172 -0.97 -4.32 -13.41
CA ASN A 172 -2.40 -4.16 -13.20
C ASN A 172 -2.64 -3.27 -11.97
N PHE A 173 -2.50 -1.95 -12.16
CA PHE A 173 -2.77 -0.99 -11.10
C PHE A 173 -4.26 -1.01 -10.74
N ASP A 174 -4.58 -1.21 -9.46
CA ASP A 174 -5.94 -1.19 -8.96
C ASP A 174 -6.02 -0.23 -7.78
N LEU A 175 -7.10 0.55 -7.72
CA LEU A 175 -7.35 1.51 -6.65
C LEU A 175 -7.52 0.80 -5.30
N ASP A 176 -7.91 -0.48 -5.29
CA ASP A 176 -8.03 -1.26 -4.05
C ASP A 176 -6.68 -1.61 -3.40
N TYR A 177 -5.58 -1.46 -4.14
CA TYR A 177 -4.21 -1.63 -3.64
C TYR A 177 -3.60 -0.33 -3.10
N PHE A 178 -4.32 0.80 -3.12
CA PHE A 178 -3.85 2.04 -2.52
C PHE A 178 -3.48 1.80 -1.04
N PRO A 179 -2.31 2.24 -0.56
CA PRO A 179 -1.43 3.26 -1.13
C PRO A 179 -0.35 2.79 -2.11
N ASN A 180 -0.35 1.52 -2.53
CA ASN A 180 0.56 1.05 -3.60
C ASN A 180 0.04 1.51 -4.98
N PRO A 181 0.92 1.83 -5.94
CA PRO A 181 2.38 1.79 -5.89
C PRO A 181 3.06 2.99 -5.22
N PHE A 182 2.29 4.03 -4.87
CA PHE A 182 2.79 5.35 -4.48
C PHE A 182 3.53 5.40 -3.14
N SER A 183 3.59 4.29 -2.40
CA SER A 183 4.27 4.15 -1.10
C SER A 183 5.34 3.04 -1.07
N THR A 184 5.66 2.47 -2.24
CA THR A 184 6.60 1.34 -2.35
C THR A 184 8.06 1.73 -2.13
N ASP A 185 8.44 2.97 -2.45
CA ASP A 185 9.75 3.53 -2.11
C ASP A 185 9.69 4.10 -0.68
N PRO A 186 10.51 3.61 0.27
CA PRO A 186 10.52 4.10 1.64
C PRO A 186 10.73 5.62 1.74
N THR A 187 11.42 6.23 0.78
CA THR A 187 11.70 7.67 0.76
C THR A 187 10.67 8.47 -0.03
N LEU A 188 9.76 7.81 -0.76
CA LEU A 188 8.88 8.44 -1.76
C LEU A 188 9.62 9.21 -2.85
N SER A 189 10.94 9.00 -3.03
CA SER A 189 11.75 9.74 -4.02
C SER A 189 11.31 9.49 -5.46
N ASN A 190 10.60 8.39 -5.71
CA ASN A 190 10.02 8.03 -6.99
C ASN A 190 8.56 8.52 -7.16
N LEU A 191 8.10 9.46 -6.33
CA LEU A 191 6.75 10.03 -6.39
C LEU A 191 6.79 11.51 -6.80
N LEU A 192 5.97 11.87 -7.77
CA LEU A 192 5.78 13.25 -8.24
C LEU A 192 4.32 13.69 -8.06
N PHE A 193 4.13 14.73 -7.26
CA PHE A 193 2.87 15.45 -7.12
C PHE A 193 2.77 16.59 -8.12
N VAL A 194 1.62 16.70 -8.77
CA VAL A 194 1.36 17.75 -9.75
C VAL A 194 0.10 18.49 -9.33
N LEU A 195 0.27 19.70 -8.86
CA LEU A 195 -0.81 20.59 -8.45
C LEU A 195 -1.13 21.60 -9.58
N PRO A 196 -2.26 22.32 -9.48
CA PRO A 196 -2.54 23.49 -10.33
C PRO A 196 -1.40 24.53 -10.34
N ASP A 197 -1.36 25.38 -11.36
CA ASP A 197 -0.39 26.50 -11.45
C ASP A 197 -0.42 27.41 -10.22
N ALA A 198 -1.64 27.67 -9.72
CA ALA A 198 -1.89 28.46 -8.52
C ALA A 198 -2.82 27.68 -7.59
N PRO A 199 -2.28 26.78 -6.74
CA PRO A 199 -3.08 26.00 -5.81
C PRO A 199 -3.65 26.89 -4.71
N ASP A 200 -4.92 26.70 -4.39
CA ASP A 200 -5.55 27.35 -3.23
C ASP A 200 -5.26 26.61 -1.92
N VAL A 201 -5.73 27.17 -0.81
CA VAL A 201 -5.52 26.61 0.54
C VAL A 201 -6.10 25.19 0.67
N THR A 202 -7.21 24.90 -0.01
CA THR A 202 -7.84 23.59 0.00
C THR A 202 -6.98 22.59 -0.75
N GLU A 203 -6.48 22.95 -1.94
CA GLU A 203 -5.61 22.11 -2.77
C GLU A 203 -4.27 21.81 -2.07
N TRP A 204 -3.67 22.81 -1.40
CA TRP A 204 -2.51 22.60 -0.52
C TRP A 204 -2.82 21.65 0.63
N GLY A 205 -3.95 21.84 1.30
CA GLY A 205 -4.39 20.97 2.39
C GLY A 205 -4.62 19.53 1.94
N GLN A 206 -5.18 19.32 0.76
CA GLN A 206 -5.39 18.01 0.16
C GLN A 206 -4.06 17.29 -0.14
N ALA A 207 -3.12 17.98 -0.78
CA ALA A 207 -1.80 17.43 -1.09
C ALA A 207 -1.02 17.07 0.18
N LEU A 208 -1.02 17.93 1.20
CA LEU A 208 -0.35 17.66 2.47
C LEU A 208 -0.95 16.46 3.22
N ARG A 209 -2.28 16.32 3.24
CA ARG A 209 -2.96 15.16 3.82
C ARG A 209 -2.59 13.87 3.08
N LEU A 210 -2.52 13.93 1.75
CA LEU A 210 -2.14 12.78 0.94
C LEU A 210 -0.69 12.37 1.16
N VAL A 211 0.24 13.32 1.17
CA VAL A 211 1.66 13.07 1.49
C VAL A 211 1.80 12.47 2.90
N ALA A 212 1.07 13.00 3.89
CA ALA A 212 1.09 12.45 5.24
C ALA A 212 0.57 11.00 5.28
N SER A 213 -0.51 10.70 4.56
CA SER A 213 -1.06 9.35 4.42
C SER A 213 -0.04 8.39 3.78
N LEU A 214 0.55 8.76 2.65
CA LEU A 214 1.57 7.95 1.98
C LEU A 214 2.82 7.78 2.83
N GLY A 215 3.29 8.83 3.50
CA GLY A 215 4.42 8.77 4.43
C GLY A 215 4.18 7.79 5.57
N SER A 216 2.96 7.78 6.14
CA SER A 216 2.57 6.83 7.19
C SER A 216 2.50 5.38 6.73
N ALA A 217 2.36 5.15 5.42
CA ALA A 217 2.35 3.84 4.80
C ALA A 217 3.75 3.33 4.42
N THR A 218 4.78 4.16 4.57
CA THR A 218 6.17 3.80 4.25
C THR A 218 6.97 3.48 5.52
N SER A 219 8.11 2.79 5.37
CA SER A 219 9.05 2.50 6.45
C SER A 219 10.25 3.46 6.50
N GLY A 220 10.32 4.45 5.59
CA GLY A 220 11.46 5.34 5.51
C GLY A 220 11.52 6.34 6.65
N LYS A 221 12.73 6.59 7.14
CA LYS A 221 12.97 7.58 8.20
C LYS A 221 12.94 9.01 7.68
N MET A 222 12.99 9.18 6.35
CA MET A 222 13.07 10.47 5.69
C MET A 222 12.37 10.39 4.33
N LEU A 223 11.49 11.36 4.08
CA LEU A 223 10.67 11.44 2.87
C LEU A 223 11.17 12.57 1.97
N SER A 224 11.11 12.37 0.66
CA SER A 224 11.42 13.38 -0.35
C SER A 224 10.67 13.13 -1.65
N PRO A 225 9.32 13.18 -1.62
CA PRO A 225 8.55 13.27 -2.84
C PRO A 225 8.86 14.58 -3.56
N VAL A 226 8.73 14.57 -4.89
CA VAL A 226 8.85 15.76 -5.73
C VAL A 226 7.46 16.38 -5.91
N ALA A 227 7.38 17.70 -6.00
CA ALA A 227 6.14 18.40 -6.34
C ALA A 227 6.41 19.49 -7.38
N THR A 228 5.49 19.67 -8.32
CA THR A 228 5.49 20.76 -9.30
C THR A 228 4.11 21.44 -9.35
N LEU A 229 4.11 22.72 -9.73
CA LEU A 229 2.91 23.55 -9.87
C LEU A 229 2.69 23.84 -11.35
N GLY A 230 1.73 23.16 -11.96
CA GLY A 230 1.27 23.29 -13.35
C GLY A 230 2.30 23.24 -14.48
N GLU A 231 3.59 23.23 -14.19
CA GLU A 231 4.67 22.94 -15.13
C GLU A 231 4.83 21.43 -15.33
N SER A 232 4.88 21.03 -16.60
CA SER A 232 5.34 19.71 -17.00
C SER A 232 6.87 19.71 -17.10
N PRO A 233 7.62 19.03 -16.21
CA PRO A 233 9.04 18.77 -16.45
C PRO A 233 9.24 18.08 -17.83
N PRO A 234 10.45 18.13 -18.40
CA PRO A 234 10.76 17.44 -19.65
C PRO A 234 10.32 15.97 -19.62
N ALA A 235 9.83 15.43 -20.75
CA ALA A 235 9.24 14.08 -20.79
C ALA A 235 10.10 12.96 -20.19
N GLN A 236 11.42 13.09 -20.31
CA GLN A 236 12.40 12.16 -19.74
C GLN A 236 12.35 12.07 -18.20
N GLU A 237 11.89 13.12 -17.52
CA GLU A 237 11.77 13.17 -16.07
C GLU A 237 10.50 12.47 -15.57
N TRP A 238 9.38 12.57 -16.30
CA TRP A 238 8.12 11.90 -15.94
C TRP A 238 8.25 10.39 -15.82
N ALA A 239 9.03 9.78 -16.73
CA ALA A 239 9.21 8.32 -16.77
C ALA A 239 9.84 7.73 -15.49
N ARG A 240 10.47 8.57 -14.65
CA ARG A 240 11.10 8.16 -13.40
C ARG A 240 10.11 7.98 -12.26
N TYR A 241 8.94 8.62 -12.31
CA TYR A 241 8.05 8.77 -11.18
C TYR A 241 6.73 8.03 -11.35
N HIS A 242 6.18 7.53 -10.24
CA HIS A 242 4.72 7.46 -10.09
C HIS A 242 4.20 8.89 -9.94
N ILE A 243 3.08 9.22 -10.59
CA ILE A 243 2.57 10.58 -10.69
C ILE A 243 1.19 10.64 -10.04
N ILE A 244 0.98 11.65 -9.18
CA ILE A 244 -0.35 11.99 -8.66
C ILE A 244 -0.66 13.43 -9.07
N ALA A 245 -1.71 13.60 -9.89
CA ALA A 245 -2.20 14.91 -10.28
C ALA A 245 -3.46 15.26 -9.48
N LEU A 246 -3.49 16.45 -8.87
CA LEU A 246 -4.58 16.91 -8.02
C LEU A 246 -5.28 18.14 -8.58
N GLY A 247 -6.54 18.32 -8.20
CA GLY A 247 -7.32 19.53 -8.48
C GLY A 247 -8.29 19.36 -9.64
N ARG A 248 -9.02 20.44 -9.96
CA ARG A 248 -9.99 20.44 -11.06
C ARG A 248 -9.31 20.38 -12.43
N PRO A 249 -9.92 19.72 -13.44
CA PRO A 249 -9.31 19.59 -14.76
C PRO A 249 -8.98 20.91 -15.43
N SER A 250 -9.83 21.93 -15.29
CA SER A 250 -9.59 23.27 -15.86
C SER A 250 -8.41 24.01 -15.23
N ARG A 251 -7.97 23.61 -14.03
CA ARG A 251 -6.92 24.29 -13.26
C ARG A 251 -5.56 23.58 -13.26
N ASN A 252 -5.51 22.32 -13.66
CA ASN A 252 -4.27 21.54 -13.70
C ASN A 252 -3.89 21.20 -15.17
N PRO A 253 -2.87 21.87 -15.73
CA PRO A 253 -2.43 21.63 -17.11
C PRO A 253 -2.10 20.17 -17.42
N LEU A 254 -1.52 19.43 -16.47
CA LEU A 254 -1.20 18.02 -16.68
C LEU A 254 -2.44 17.16 -16.86
N LEU A 255 -3.51 17.42 -16.08
CA LEU A 255 -4.78 16.73 -16.27
C LEU A 255 -5.30 16.95 -17.70
N GLN A 256 -5.19 18.17 -18.23
CA GLN A 256 -5.58 18.47 -19.62
C GLN A 256 -4.72 17.72 -20.63
N GLU A 257 -3.41 17.64 -20.40
CA GLU A 257 -2.46 16.91 -21.24
C GLU A 257 -2.80 15.41 -21.31
N VAL A 258 -3.07 14.77 -20.17
CA VAL A 258 -3.33 13.32 -20.11
C VAL A 258 -4.79 12.94 -20.40
N ASN A 259 -5.69 13.90 -20.54
CA ASN A 259 -7.14 13.69 -20.58
C ASN A 259 -7.59 12.61 -21.57
N ALA A 260 -6.97 12.57 -22.75
CA ALA A 260 -7.31 11.61 -23.80
C ALA A 260 -7.01 10.15 -23.41
N ALA A 261 -6.10 9.92 -22.47
CA ALA A 261 -5.73 8.60 -21.95
C ALA A 261 -6.55 8.19 -20.72
N LEU A 262 -7.30 9.12 -20.11
CA LEU A 262 -8.04 8.85 -18.89
C LEU A 262 -9.25 7.92 -19.15
N PRO A 263 -9.57 7.00 -18.22
CA PRO A 263 -10.75 6.14 -18.29
C PRO A 263 -12.06 6.89 -18.49
N GLN A 264 -12.20 8.04 -17.83
CA GLN A 264 -13.34 8.94 -17.92
C GLN A 264 -12.81 10.35 -18.26
N PRO A 265 -12.70 10.69 -19.56
CA PRO A 265 -12.27 12.01 -19.98
C PRO A 265 -13.25 13.10 -19.56
N PHE A 266 -12.73 14.32 -19.48
CA PHE A 266 -13.47 15.57 -19.29
C PHE A 266 -13.52 16.39 -20.58
N LEU A 267 -14.46 17.32 -20.65
CA LEU A 267 -14.54 18.30 -21.72
C LEU A 267 -13.27 19.17 -21.70
N PRO A 268 -12.58 19.34 -22.85
CA PRO A 268 -11.36 20.14 -22.91
C PRO A 268 -11.55 21.55 -22.33
N GLY A 269 -10.70 21.94 -21.38
CA GLY A 269 -10.74 23.24 -20.71
C GLY A 269 -11.90 23.43 -19.72
N ALA A 270 -12.68 22.39 -19.42
CA ALA A 270 -13.79 22.43 -18.50
C ALA A 270 -13.70 21.32 -17.44
N ASP A 271 -14.49 21.46 -16.37
CA ASP A 271 -14.54 20.48 -15.28
C ASP A 271 -15.64 19.43 -15.47
N GLU A 272 -16.39 19.51 -16.57
CA GLU A 272 -17.47 18.58 -16.90
C GLU A 272 -16.95 17.31 -17.54
N ILE A 273 -17.60 16.17 -17.29
CA ILE A 273 -17.21 14.90 -17.90
C ILE A 273 -17.83 14.66 -19.26
N GLU A 274 -17.09 13.94 -20.10
CA GLU A 274 -17.59 13.37 -21.33
C GLU A 274 -17.86 11.87 -21.14
N GLN A 275 -19.04 11.50 -20.63
CA GLN A 275 -19.38 10.07 -20.52
C GLN A 275 -19.60 9.48 -21.91
N ARG A 276 -18.68 8.65 -22.38
CA ARG A 276 -18.82 7.91 -23.64
C ARG A 276 -19.18 6.46 -23.34
N LEU A 277 -20.44 6.07 -23.55
CA LEU A 277 -20.85 4.67 -23.62
C LEU A 277 -21.28 4.35 -25.05
N ASP A 278 -20.55 3.45 -25.74
CA ASP A 278 -20.95 2.89 -27.04
C ASP A 278 -21.50 3.94 -28.06
N ASN A 279 -20.75 5.03 -28.25
CA ASN A 279 -21.05 6.19 -29.12
C ASN A 279 -22.15 7.15 -28.64
N VAL A 280 -22.72 6.96 -27.46
CA VAL A 280 -23.64 7.91 -26.82
C VAL A 280 -22.86 8.75 -25.80
N ILE A 281 -22.90 10.08 -25.99
CA ILE A 281 -22.35 11.05 -25.05
C ILE A 281 -23.44 11.37 -24.02
N PHE A 282 -23.31 10.87 -22.79
CA PHE A 282 -24.16 11.28 -21.69
C PHE A 282 -23.59 12.54 -21.05
N ARG A 283 -24.40 13.61 -21.00
CA ARG A 283 -24.06 14.81 -20.23
C ARG A 283 -24.74 14.71 -18.88
N LEU A 284 -23.93 14.70 -17.82
CA LEU A 284 -24.46 14.89 -16.48
C LEU A 284 -25.00 16.33 -16.35
N PRO A 285 -26.00 16.58 -15.49
CA PRO A 285 -26.48 17.92 -15.25
C PRO A 285 -25.33 18.85 -14.85
N PRO A 286 -25.28 20.09 -15.38
CA PRO A 286 -24.26 21.05 -14.99
C PRO A 286 -24.34 21.35 -13.48
N GLY A 287 -23.20 21.57 -12.84
CA GLY A 287 -23.11 21.85 -11.41
C GLY A 287 -23.24 20.65 -10.48
N LEU A 288 -23.35 19.42 -11.02
CA LEU A 288 -23.29 18.22 -10.20
C LEU A 288 -21.89 18.06 -9.59
N SER A 289 -21.81 18.13 -8.25
CA SER A 289 -20.59 17.87 -7.48
C SER A 289 -20.25 16.39 -7.52
N LEU A 290 -19.22 16.01 -8.29
CA LEU A 290 -18.74 14.64 -8.46
C LEU A 290 -17.21 14.62 -8.33
N GLY A 291 -16.70 13.70 -7.51
CA GLY A 291 -15.28 13.40 -7.39
C GLY A 291 -14.87 12.22 -8.26
N TYR A 292 -13.63 12.22 -8.71
CA TYR A 292 -13.06 11.18 -9.56
C TYR A 292 -11.69 10.75 -9.03
N LEU A 293 -11.50 9.43 -9.01
CA LEU A 293 -10.19 8.81 -8.92
C LEU A 293 -9.98 8.02 -10.20
N GLN A 294 -8.93 8.35 -10.95
CA GLN A 294 -8.63 7.67 -12.21
C GLN A 294 -7.19 7.19 -12.20
N LEU A 295 -7.01 5.88 -12.27
CA LEU A 295 -5.71 5.22 -12.21
C LEU A 295 -5.38 4.61 -13.58
N ILE A 296 -4.23 4.94 -14.12
CA ILE A 296 -3.73 4.36 -15.37
C ILE A 296 -2.23 4.08 -15.27
N PRO A 297 -1.67 3.21 -16.14
CA PRO A 297 -0.25 3.24 -16.43
C PRO A 297 0.14 4.66 -16.86
N SER A 298 1.28 5.13 -16.38
CA SER A 298 1.79 6.46 -16.72
C SER A 298 2.01 6.55 -18.23
N PRO A 299 1.52 7.61 -18.91
CA PRO A 299 1.73 7.81 -20.34
C PRO A 299 3.21 7.82 -20.77
N TRP A 300 4.12 8.14 -19.83
CA TRP A 300 5.56 8.22 -20.09
C TRP A 300 6.33 6.95 -19.72
N ASN A 301 5.76 6.08 -18.88
CA ASN A 301 6.35 4.79 -18.52
C ASN A 301 5.25 3.81 -18.04
N PRO A 302 4.97 2.72 -18.76
CA PRO A 302 3.92 1.77 -18.37
C PRO A 302 4.21 0.99 -17.07
N GLU A 303 5.46 1.01 -16.57
CA GLU A 303 5.83 0.46 -15.26
C GLU A 303 5.59 1.45 -14.11
N ARG A 304 5.22 2.69 -14.42
CA ARG A 304 4.80 3.70 -13.44
C ARG A 304 3.30 3.90 -13.50
N ALA A 305 2.74 4.42 -12.42
CA ALA A 305 1.32 4.72 -12.32
C ALA A 305 1.09 6.21 -12.39
N PHE A 306 -0.03 6.59 -12.98
CA PHE A 306 -0.57 7.93 -12.93
C PHE A 306 -1.95 7.86 -12.26
N LEU A 307 -2.14 8.67 -11.21
CA LEU A 307 -3.41 8.81 -10.50
C LEU A 307 -3.90 10.26 -10.61
N ALA A 308 -5.06 10.45 -11.24
CA ALA A 308 -5.80 11.72 -11.16
C ALA A 308 -6.73 11.68 -9.95
N ILE A 309 -6.58 12.66 -9.06
CA ILE A 309 -7.51 12.96 -7.96
C ILE A 309 -8.19 14.27 -8.30
N THR A 310 -9.40 14.19 -8.85
CA THR A 310 -10.05 15.34 -9.49
C THR A 310 -11.55 15.38 -9.22
N GLY A 311 -12.24 16.39 -9.74
CA GLY A 311 -13.65 16.66 -9.49
C GLY A 311 -14.25 17.61 -10.51
N THR A 312 -15.58 17.55 -10.68
CA THR A 312 -16.34 18.58 -11.43
C THR A 312 -16.45 19.89 -10.66
N THR A 313 -16.20 19.84 -9.35
CA THR A 313 -16.20 20.96 -8.41
C THR A 313 -15.05 20.77 -7.41
N ASP A 314 -14.66 21.83 -6.71
CA ASP A 314 -13.64 21.75 -5.65
C ASP A 314 -14.09 20.83 -4.50
N GLU A 315 -15.39 20.80 -4.21
CA GLU A 315 -15.99 19.86 -3.25
C GLU A 315 -15.85 18.41 -3.73
N GLY A 316 -16.15 18.11 -5.00
CA GLY A 316 -16.00 16.79 -5.58
C GLY A 316 -14.54 16.30 -5.54
N ALA A 317 -13.59 17.17 -5.88
CA ALA A 317 -12.16 16.86 -5.78
C ALA A 317 -11.74 16.59 -4.32
N THR A 318 -12.28 17.36 -3.36
CA THR A 318 -12.07 17.12 -1.93
C THR A 318 -12.61 15.76 -1.51
N GLN A 319 -13.83 15.41 -1.92
CA GLN A 319 -14.45 14.12 -1.61
C GLN A 319 -13.63 12.95 -2.19
N ALA A 320 -13.11 13.09 -3.41
CA ALA A 320 -12.24 12.09 -4.03
C ALA A 320 -10.97 11.85 -3.19
N ASN A 321 -10.28 12.92 -2.79
CA ASN A 321 -9.08 12.83 -1.96
C ASN A 321 -9.37 12.20 -0.59
N THR A 322 -10.46 12.62 0.06
CA THR A 322 -10.89 12.07 1.36
C THR A 322 -11.21 10.58 1.26
N VAL A 323 -11.97 10.15 0.25
CA VAL A 323 -12.27 8.72 0.05
C VAL A 323 -11.01 7.89 -0.18
N LEU A 324 -10.07 8.39 -1.00
CA LEU A 324 -8.81 7.71 -1.26
C LEU A 324 -8.01 7.47 0.02
N ILE A 325 -7.93 8.47 0.90
CA ILE A 325 -7.14 8.41 2.14
C ILE A 325 -7.87 7.62 3.23
N GLU A 326 -9.14 7.91 3.46
CA GLU A 326 -9.88 7.45 4.64
C GLU A 326 -10.65 6.17 4.40
N ARG A 327 -11.04 5.88 3.15
CA ARG A 327 -11.87 4.71 2.79
C ARG A 327 -11.34 3.93 1.56
N PRO A 328 -10.02 3.67 1.44
CA PRO A 328 -9.46 3.01 0.26
C PRO A 328 -10.05 1.62 0.00
N TRP A 329 -10.52 0.92 1.05
CA TRP A 329 -11.17 -0.40 0.91
C TRP A 329 -12.49 -0.37 0.11
N THR A 330 -13.10 0.82 -0.07
CA THR A 330 -14.30 1.00 -0.91
C THR A 330 -13.98 1.12 -2.40
N LEU A 331 -12.69 1.29 -2.74
CA LEU A 331 -12.22 1.45 -4.09
C LEU A 331 -11.93 0.08 -4.72
N LYS A 332 -12.15 -0.01 -6.03
CA LYS A 332 -11.93 -1.18 -6.89
C LYS A 332 -11.69 -0.72 -8.33
N GLY A 333 -10.95 -1.50 -9.10
CA GLY A 333 -10.68 -1.22 -10.49
C GLY A 333 -9.81 0.02 -10.65
N ASN A 334 -10.01 0.74 -11.74
CA ASN A 334 -9.14 1.85 -12.14
C ASN A 334 -9.89 3.18 -12.32
N LEU A 335 -11.19 3.20 -11.99
CA LEU A 335 -12.03 4.39 -11.97
C LEU A 335 -12.97 4.33 -10.76
N ALA A 336 -13.01 5.41 -9.97
CA ALA A 336 -14.04 5.61 -8.96
C ALA A 336 -14.72 6.97 -9.13
N LEU A 337 -16.05 6.97 -9.02
CA LEU A 337 -16.92 8.14 -9.01
C LEU A 337 -17.48 8.33 -7.61
N ILE A 338 -17.30 9.51 -7.03
CA ILE A 338 -17.64 9.81 -5.63
C ILE A 338 -18.67 10.92 -5.58
N ARG A 339 -19.79 10.68 -4.88
CA ARG A 339 -20.81 11.69 -4.60
C ARG A 339 -21.33 11.55 -3.18
N GLY A 340 -20.90 12.44 -2.29
CA GLY A 340 -21.20 12.34 -0.86
C GLY A 340 -20.67 11.01 -0.31
N GLU A 341 -21.57 10.20 0.27
CA GLU A 341 -21.23 8.88 0.81
C GLU A 341 -21.18 7.76 -0.25
N ASN A 342 -21.68 8.02 -1.46
CA ASN A 342 -21.74 7.00 -2.50
C ASN A 342 -20.42 6.93 -3.28
N VAL A 343 -19.82 5.75 -3.30
CA VAL A 343 -18.63 5.43 -4.10
C VAL A 343 -19.03 4.39 -5.15
N LYS A 344 -18.88 4.73 -6.43
CA LYS A 344 -19.12 3.81 -7.54
C LYS A 344 -17.82 3.53 -8.28
N THR A 345 -17.40 2.27 -8.28
CA THR A 345 -16.13 1.83 -8.85
C THR A 345 -16.34 1.03 -10.13
N LEU A 346 -15.47 1.23 -11.12
CA LEU A 346 -15.46 0.50 -12.38
C LEU A 346 -14.03 0.06 -12.72
N ASP A 347 -13.91 -1.13 -13.30
CA ASP A 347 -12.72 -1.53 -14.06
C ASP A 347 -12.97 -1.31 -15.56
N THR A 348 -12.45 -0.22 -16.10
CA THR A 348 -12.65 0.15 -17.50
C THR A 348 -11.83 -0.69 -18.48
N ARG A 349 -10.82 -1.43 -17.99
CA ARG A 349 -10.04 -2.35 -18.83
C ARG A 349 -10.90 -3.50 -19.33
N SER A 350 -11.81 -3.98 -18.48
CA SER A 350 -12.79 -5.02 -18.84
C SER A 350 -13.74 -4.60 -19.98
N LEU A 351 -14.05 -3.30 -20.09
CA LEU A 351 -14.94 -2.74 -21.12
C LEU A 351 -14.27 -2.68 -22.50
N THR A 352 -12.95 -2.52 -22.54
CA THR A 352 -12.19 -2.48 -23.82
C THR A 352 -12.05 -3.84 -24.49
N CYS A 353 -12.22 -4.95 -23.76
CA CYS A 353 -12.04 -6.31 -24.29
C CYS A 353 -13.12 -6.71 -25.33
N PHE A 354 -14.28 -6.05 -25.35
CA PHE A 354 -15.32 -6.28 -26.36
C PHE A 354 -14.96 -5.74 -27.75
N ARG A 355 -13.91 -4.91 -27.90
CA ARG A 355 -13.51 -4.31 -29.19
C ARG A 355 -12.62 -5.19 -30.07
N ARG A 356 -12.21 -6.39 -29.63
CA ARG A 356 -11.28 -7.29 -30.37
C ARG A 356 -11.93 -8.53 -31.01
N ARG A 357 -13.22 -8.51 -31.36
CA ARG A 357 -13.75 -9.46 -32.35
C ARG A 357 -13.75 -8.79 -33.73
N PRO A 358 -12.87 -9.20 -34.66
CA PRO A 358 -13.04 -8.79 -36.05
C PRO A 358 -14.38 -9.36 -36.55
N LEU A 359 -15.22 -8.49 -37.10
CA LEU A 359 -16.35 -8.91 -37.91
C LEU A 359 -15.76 -9.63 -39.13
N LEU A 360 -16.04 -10.93 -39.26
CA LEU A 360 -15.84 -11.70 -40.49
C LEU A 360 -16.93 -11.35 -41.50
#